data_AF-A0A9P6TGH5-F1
#
_entry.id   AF-A0A9P6TGH5-F1
#
_cell.length_a   1.000
_cell.length_b   1.000
_cell.length_c   1.000
_cell.angle_alpha   90.00
_cell.angle_beta   90.00
_cell.angle_gamma   90.00
#
_symmetry.space_group_name_H-M   'P 1'
#
loop_
_entity.id
_entity.type
_entity.pdbx_description
1 polymer ?
#
loop_
_entity_poly.entity_id
_entity_poly.type
_entity_poly.pdbx_seq_one_letter_code
_entity_poly.pdbx_strand_id
1 'polypeptide(L)'
;WYPFTRKEHLAVLLILGSGCNLVSRSKDNQICQILKEVLAISLPDHGHMQTVCNSLKEHMGMTLAHSLSLHGHPCFSLWVEAILSQELSNPLVAPHMVYVPKTDVGLSVNQFSQSKEWHEMLPKDMQVQMVVVRNIHYYIYEPTQMADGTVVVPCHFYSHKNKLQAKCLQLTIDTSTANIFSLHGSLLCHIACLHVILWTIFQGPYLGK
;
A
#
# COMPACT_ATOMS: atom_id res chain seq x y z
N TRP A 1 26.33 -2.75 -6.23
CA TRP A 1 26.37 -2.06 -4.93
C TRP A 1 25.56 -0.73 -4.96
N TYR A 2 24.54 -0.62 -5.81
CA TYR A 2 23.56 0.48 -5.72
C TYR A 2 22.89 0.44 -4.34
N PRO A 3 22.65 1.57 -3.65
CA PRO A 3 22.77 2.96 -4.10
C PRO A 3 24.17 3.61 -3.91
N PHE A 4 25.19 2.87 -3.49
CA PHE A 4 26.52 3.44 -3.21
C PHE A 4 27.31 3.72 -4.50
N THR A 5 28.10 4.78 -4.50
CA THR A 5 29.02 5.10 -5.63
C THR A 5 30.16 4.10 -5.73
N ARG A 6 30.63 3.58 -4.59
CA ARG A 6 31.83 2.75 -4.44
C ARG A 6 31.53 1.50 -3.62
N LYS A 7 32.13 0.37 -3.99
CA LYS A 7 31.94 -0.92 -3.29
C LYS A 7 32.51 -0.90 -1.87
N GLU A 8 33.52 -0.05 -1.64
CA GLU A 8 34.17 0.15 -0.36
C GLU A 8 33.21 0.77 0.66
N HIS A 9 32.30 1.66 0.24
CA HIS A 9 31.26 2.22 1.13
C HIS A 9 30.34 1.12 1.67
N LEU A 10 29.95 0.17 0.83
CA LEU A 10 29.11 -0.96 1.24
C LEU A 10 29.86 -1.86 2.23
N ALA A 11 31.13 -2.16 1.97
CA ALA A 11 31.96 -2.96 2.87
C ALA A 11 32.08 -2.30 4.26
N VAL A 12 32.35 -0.99 4.31
CA VAL A 12 32.39 -0.28 5.61
C VAL A 12 31.04 -0.26 6.29
N LEU A 13 29.94 -0.05 5.57
CA LEU A 13 28.61 -0.06 6.18
C LEU A 13 28.29 -1.42 6.83
N LEU A 14 28.66 -2.53 6.18
CA LEU A 14 28.50 -3.87 6.74
C LEU A 14 29.35 -4.08 8.01
N ILE A 15 30.55 -3.51 8.06
CA ILE A 15 31.42 -3.54 9.25
C ILE A 15 30.83 -2.68 10.38
N LEU A 16 30.35 -1.47 10.06
CA LEU A 16 29.80 -0.51 11.02
C LEU A 16 28.47 -0.97 11.64
N GLY A 17 27.69 -1.77 10.92
CA GLY A 17 26.48 -2.33 11.49
C GLY A 17 25.58 -3.02 10.48
N SER A 18 25.57 -4.36 10.52
CA SER A 18 24.37 -5.13 10.24
C SER A 18 23.57 -5.28 11.53
N GLY A 19 22.56 -4.42 11.74
CA GLY A 19 21.42 -4.54 12.67
C GLY A 19 21.66 -4.70 14.18
N CYS A 20 22.65 -5.47 14.63
CA CYS A 20 22.73 -5.99 16.00
C CYS A 20 24.08 -5.76 16.69
N ASN A 21 25.10 -5.26 15.99
CA ASN A 21 26.43 -5.00 16.56
C ASN A 21 26.82 -3.54 16.34
N LEU A 22 26.69 -2.73 17.38
CA LEU A 22 27.27 -1.39 17.41
C LEU A 22 28.75 -1.51 17.74
N VAL A 23 29.60 -1.41 16.71
CA VAL A 23 31.04 -1.32 16.93
C VAL A 23 31.36 0.09 17.44
N SER A 24 32.24 0.17 18.44
CA SER A 24 32.72 1.47 18.92
C SER A 24 33.61 2.11 17.86
N ARG A 25 33.56 3.44 17.72
CA ARG A 25 34.42 4.20 16.80
C ARG A 25 35.91 3.86 16.94
N SER A 26 36.36 3.58 18.16
CA SER A 26 37.76 3.17 18.42
C SER A 26 38.08 1.82 17.76
N LYS A 27 37.16 0.85 17.88
CA LYS A 27 37.30 -0.47 17.27
C LYS A 27 37.19 -0.42 15.75
N ASP A 28 36.28 0.39 15.22
CA ASP A 28 36.16 0.60 13.77
C ASP A 28 37.45 1.18 13.18
N ASN A 29 38.03 2.18 13.85
CA ASN A 29 39.29 2.78 13.41
C ASN A 29 40.44 1.77 13.44
N GLN A 30 40.50 0.92 14.48
CA GLN A 30 41.49 -0.17 14.54
C GLN A 30 41.31 -1.18 13.40
N ILE A 31 40.07 -1.59 13.12
CA ILE A 31 39.77 -2.51 12.01
C ILE A 31 40.18 -1.88 10.68
N CYS A 32 39.81 -0.63 10.43
CA CYS A 32 40.20 0.08 9.22
C CYS A 32 41.72 0.23 9.08
N GLN A 33 42.45 0.46 10.18
CA GLN A 33 43.92 0.50 10.17
C GLN A 33 44.53 -0.85 9.82
N ILE A 34 44.06 -1.95 10.42
CA ILE A 34 44.55 -3.30 10.12
C ILE A 34 44.32 -3.64 8.65
N LEU A 35 43.13 -3.35 8.12
CA LEU A 35 42.79 -3.60 6.72
C LEU A 35 43.68 -2.81 5.75
N LYS A 36 44.06 -1.58 6.13
CA LYS A 36 44.95 -0.74 5.34
C LYS A 36 46.41 -1.22 5.38
N GLU A 37 46.94 -1.49 6.57
CA GLU A 37 48.37 -1.81 6.75
C GLU A 37 48.70 -3.27 6.40
N VAL A 38 47.80 -4.21 6.71
CA VAL A 38 48.07 -5.65 6.54
C VAL A 38 47.55 -6.16 5.20
N LEU A 39 46.36 -5.70 4.78
CA LEU A 39 45.69 -6.21 3.57
C LEU A 39 45.76 -5.24 2.38
N ALA A 40 46.37 -4.06 2.55
CA ALA A 40 46.44 -3.01 1.53
C ALA A 40 45.06 -2.58 0.98
N ILE A 41 43.99 -2.71 1.77
CA ILE A 41 42.63 -2.30 1.41
C ILE A 41 42.34 -0.94 2.02
N SER A 42 42.22 0.09 1.19
CA SER A 42 41.84 1.44 1.65
C SER A 42 40.33 1.56 1.82
N LEU A 43 39.86 1.55 3.06
CA LEU A 43 38.47 1.83 3.38
C LEU A 43 38.27 3.31 3.78
N PRO A 44 37.10 3.89 3.47
CA PRO A 44 36.75 5.25 3.85
C PRO A 44 36.63 5.42 5.37
N ASP A 45 36.97 6.62 5.84
CA ASP A 45 36.86 6.98 7.25
C ASP A 45 35.39 7.00 7.74
N HIS A 46 35.22 6.80 9.05
CA HIS A 46 33.92 6.83 9.71
C HIS A 46 33.18 8.16 9.49
N GLY A 47 33.87 9.30 9.50
CA GLY A 47 33.26 10.61 9.25
C GLY A 47 32.70 10.72 7.83
N HIS A 48 33.46 10.27 6.83
CA HIS A 48 33.02 10.21 5.43
C HIS A 48 31.80 9.30 5.28
N MET A 49 31.81 8.15 5.95
CA MET A 49 30.67 7.23 5.93
C MET A 49 29.42 7.81 6.59
N GLN A 50 29.54 8.61 7.66
CA GLN A 50 28.40 9.33 8.22
C GLN A 50 27.80 10.31 7.21
N THR A 51 28.63 11.04 6.47
CA THR A 51 28.16 11.94 5.42
C THR A 51 27.42 11.19 4.31
N VAL A 52 27.97 10.07 3.86
CA VAL A 52 27.32 9.22 2.84
C VAL A 52 25.98 8.68 3.36
N CYS A 53 25.93 8.17 4.60
CA CYS A 53 24.70 7.67 5.20
C CYS A 53 23.65 8.77 5.40
N ASN A 54 24.05 9.98 5.80
CA ASN A 54 23.13 11.10 5.95
C ASN A 54 22.57 11.55 4.58
N SER A 55 23.42 11.64 3.56
CA SER A 55 22.99 11.93 2.19
C SER A 55 22.00 10.88 1.67
N LEU A 56 22.23 9.60 1.94
CA LEU A 56 21.29 8.53 1.58
C LEU A 56 19.96 8.62 2.33
N LYS A 57 19.99 8.94 3.63
CA LYS A 57 18.77 9.15 4.41
C LYS A 57 17.95 10.32 3.87
N GLU A 58 18.59 11.43 3.52
CA GLU A 58 17.95 12.58 2.89
C GLU A 58 17.35 12.21 1.53
N HIS A 59 18.10 11.48 0.70
CA HIS A 59 17.63 11.04 -0.62
C HIS A 59 16.43 10.09 -0.52
N MET A 60 16.40 9.21 0.48
CA MET A 60 15.29 8.30 0.74
C MET A 60 14.14 8.93 1.55
N GLY A 61 14.24 10.21 1.93
CA GLY A 61 13.22 10.88 2.73
C GLY A 61 13.11 10.34 4.17
N MET A 62 14.12 9.64 4.68
CA MET A 62 14.17 9.10 6.04
C MET A 62 14.57 10.18 7.06
N THR A 63 13.81 11.27 7.09
CA THR A 63 14.00 12.36 8.04
C THR A 63 13.58 11.91 9.44
N LEU A 64 14.35 12.28 10.45
CA LEU A 64 13.99 12.05 11.85
C LEU A 64 13.01 13.14 12.30
N ALA A 65 11.81 12.73 12.71
CA ALA A 65 10.89 13.54 13.48
C ALA A 65 11.35 13.56 14.94
N HIS A 66 11.61 14.76 15.45
CA HIS A 66 11.90 14.96 16.86
C HIS A 66 10.61 15.36 17.59
N SER A 67 10.29 14.64 18.65
CA SER A 67 9.18 14.96 19.53
C SER A 67 9.60 14.84 20.98
N LEU A 68 8.86 15.49 21.87
CA LEU A 68 9.00 15.26 23.31
C LEU A 68 7.90 14.32 23.76
N SER A 69 8.27 13.28 24.50
CA SER A 69 7.30 12.46 25.23
C SER A 69 6.57 13.31 26.29
N LEU A 70 5.43 12.80 26.77
CA LEU A 70 4.68 13.42 27.87
C LEU A 70 5.52 13.65 29.13
N HIS A 71 6.58 12.86 29.32
CA HIS A 71 7.51 12.95 30.46
C HIS A 71 8.74 13.84 30.18
N GLY A 72 8.79 14.53 29.04
CA GLY A 72 9.88 15.43 28.68
C GLY A 72 11.14 14.75 28.14
N HIS A 73 11.12 13.43 27.91
CA HIS A 73 12.22 12.74 27.22
C HIS A 73 12.16 12.96 25.70
N PRO A 74 13.31 13.22 25.04
CA PRO A 74 13.36 13.33 23.59
C PRO A 74 13.06 11.98 22.93
N CYS A 75 12.15 11.99 21.97
CA CYS A 75 11.78 10.85 21.15
C CYS A 75 12.14 11.13 19.70
N PHE A 76 12.68 10.11 19.05
CA PHE A 76 13.06 10.16 17.64
C PHE A 76 12.24 9.10 16.91
N SER A 77 11.46 9.53 15.94
CA SER A 77 10.73 8.63 15.04
C SER A 77 11.04 8.96 13.60
N LEU A 78 10.90 7.97 12.73
CA LEU A 78 10.83 8.23 11.30
C LEU A 78 9.40 8.62 10.94
N TRP A 79 9.24 9.40 9.87
CA TRP A 79 7.93 9.70 9.33
C TRP A 79 7.27 8.42 8.82
N VAL A 80 6.09 8.11 9.35
CA VAL A 80 5.34 6.89 8.99
C VAL A 80 5.03 6.88 7.49
N GLU A 81 4.70 8.03 6.91
CA GLU A 81 4.45 8.18 5.47
C GLU A 81 5.65 7.75 4.62
N ALA A 82 6.87 8.12 5.02
CA ALA A 82 8.09 7.75 4.32
C ALA A 82 8.33 6.23 4.38
N ILE A 83 8.11 5.62 5.56
CA ILE A 83 8.23 4.17 5.74
C ILE A 83 7.20 3.45 4.86
N LEU A 84 5.93 3.84 4.92
CA LEU A 84 4.86 3.22 4.14
C LEU A 84 5.12 3.35 2.64
N SER A 85 5.56 4.52 2.18
CA SER A 85 5.94 4.75 0.78
C SER A 85 7.05 3.80 0.32
N GLN A 86 8.07 3.60 1.15
CA GLN A 86 9.19 2.71 0.84
C GLN A 86 8.77 1.24 0.80
N GLU A 87 7.94 0.79 1.75
CA GLU A 87 7.41 -0.58 1.78
C GLU A 87 6.48 -0.84 0.58
N LEU A 88 5.63 0.12 0.23
CA LEU A 88 4.76 0.03 -0.95
C LEU A 88 5.53 0.04 -2.27
N SER A 89 6.66 0.74 -2.32
CA SER A 89 7.53 0.81 -3.51
C SER A 89 8.43 -0.42 -3.66
N ASN A 90 8.52 -1.27 -2.64
CA ASN A 90 9.40 -2.43 -2.65
C ASN A 90 8.77 -3.57 -3.49
N PRO A 91 9.38 -3.97 -4.64
CA PRO A 91 8.82 -5.00 -5.51
C PRO A 91 8.81 -6.39 -4.87
N LEU A 92 9.59 -6.63 -3.82
CA LEU A 92 9.59 -7.89 -3.09
C LEU A 92 8.50 -7.94 -2.01
N VAL A 93 8.08 -6.80 -1.46
CA VAL A 93 7.10 -6.73 -0.37
C VAL A 93 5.70 -6.42 -0.90
N ALA A 94 5.58 -5.49 -1.86
CA ALA A 94 4.30 -5.04 -2.41
C ALA A 94 3.39 -6.19 -2.89
N PRO A 95 3.88 -7.27 -3.56
CA PRO A 95 3.04 -8.39 -3.98
C PRO A 95 2.43 -9.19 -2.82
N HIS A 96 3.00 -9.08 -1.62
CA HIS A 96 2.55 -9.79 -0.43
C HIS A 96 1.64 -8.93 0.46
N MET A 97 1.46 -7.65 0.14
CA MET A 97 0.53 -6.78 0.85
C MET A 97 -0.92 -7.07 0.46
N VAL A 98 -1.82 -6.96 1.44
CA VAL A 98 -3.26 -7.16 1.25
C VAL A 98 -3.94 -5.80 1.28
N TYR A 99 -4.61 -5.44 0.19
CA TYR A 99 -5.27 -4.13 0.03
C TYR A 99 -6.79 -4.16 0.26
N VAL A 100 -7.38 -5.35 0.32
CA VAL A 100 -8.84 -5.54 0.39
C VAL A 100 -9.17 -6.36 1.64
N PRO A 101 -10.20 -5.99 2.43
CA PRO A 101 -10.60 -6.77 3.58
C PRO A 101 -10.99 -8.19 3.16
N LYS A 102 -10.66 -9.16 4.01
CA LYS A 102 -11.03 -10.57 3.82
C LYS A 102 -12.17 -10.91 4.76
N THR A 103 -13.20 -11.56 4.24
CA THR A 103 -14.28 -12.09 5.07
C THR A 103 -13.99 -13.54 5.41
N ASP A 104 -13.74 -13.84 6.68
CA ASP A 104 -13.67 -15.18 7.22
C ASP A 104 -14.98 -15.56 7.90
N VAL A 105 -15.76 -16.41 7.24
CA VAL A 105 -16.93 -17.00 7.88
C VAL A 105 -16.44 -18.13 8.79
N GLY A 106 -16.12 -17.81 10.05
CA GLY A 106 -15.92 -18.77 11.14
C GLY A 106 -14.53 -19.40 11.30
N LEU A 107 -13.45 -18.73 10.89
CA LEU A 107 -12.06 -19.17 11.14
C LEU A 107 -11.40 -18.32 12.24
N SER A 108 -10.34 -18.83 12.84
CA SER A 108 -9.48 -18.03 13.73
C SER A 108 -8.78 -16.94 12.93
N VAL A 109 -8.94 -15.69 13.36
CA VAL A 109 -8.27 -14.51 12.77
C VAL A 109 -6.76 -14.69 12.88
N ASN A 110 -6.08 -14.78 11.73
CA ASN A 110 -4.62 -14.89 11.62
C ASN A 110 -3.99 -13.62 11.02
N GLN A 111 -4.80 -12.77 10.37
CA GLN A 111 -4.34 -11.54 9.73
C GLN A 111 -5.30 -10.39 10.04
N PHE A 112 -4.76 -9.18 10.18
CA PHE A 112 -5.57 -7.98 10.40
C PHE A 112 -6.59 -7.73 9.29
N SER A 113 -6.30 -8.16 8.06
CA SER A 113 -7.25 -8.12 6.93
C SER A 113 -8.57 -8.85 7.17
N GLN A 114 -8.62 -9.77 8.14
CA GLN A 114 -9.81 -10.52 8.54
C GLN A 114 -10.59 -9.84 9.67
N SER A 115 -10.07 -8.74 10.23
CA SER A 115 -10.76 -8.03 11.30
C SER A 115 -12.11 -7.49 10.83
N LYS A 116 -13.09 -7.58 11.73
CA LYS A 116 -14.42 -6.99 11.52
C LYS A 116 -14.31 -5.48 11.39
N GLU A 117 -13.37 -4.88 12.10
CA GLU A 117 -13.06 -3.45 12.06
C GLU A 117 -12.71 -2.99 10.65
N TRP A 118 -11.84 -3.73 9.94
CA TRP A 118 -11.52 -3.41 8.54
C TRP A 118 -12.73 -3.66 7.63
N HIS A 119 -13.40 -4.80 7.77
CA HIS A 119 -14.48 -5.16 6.85
C HIS A 119 -15.73 -4.27 6.98
N GLU A 120 -16.14 -3.92 8.21
CA GLU A 120 -17.45 -3.30 8.47
C GLU A 120 -17.37 -1.90 9.07
N MET A 121 -16.30 -1.55 9.78
CA MET A 121 -16.25 -0.33 10.61
C MET A 121 -15.43 0.80 10.00
N LEU A 122 -14.70 0.55 8.91
CA LEU A 122 -13.96 1.59 8.21
C LEU A 122 -14.92 2.62 7.56
N PRO A 123 -14.66 3.92 7.73
CA PRO A 123 -15.34 4.97 6.99
C PRO A 123 -15.26 4.74 5.47
N LYS A 124 -16.31 5.12 4.73
CA LYS A 124 -16.44 4.85 3.28
C LYS A 124 -15.32 5.48 2.45
N ASP A 125 -14.78 6.59 2.89
CA ASP A 125 -13.64 7.32 2.30
C ASP A 125 -12.31 6.60 2.51
N MET A 126 -12.18 5.80 3.57
CA MET A 126 -10.99 4.98 3.86
C MET A 126 -11.10 3.54 3.34
N GLN A 127 -12.28 3.14 2.86
CA GLN A 127 -12.47 1.85 2.20
C GLN A 127 -11.79 1.82 0.83
N VAL A 128 -11.66 0.60 0.28
CA VAL A 128 -11.10 0.41 -1.07
C VAL A 128 -12.00 1.08 -2.10
N GLN A 129 -11.48 2.12 -2.76
CA GLN A 129 -12.23 2.93 -3.72
C GLN A 129 -12.29 2.28 -5.11
N MET A 130 -11.25 1.53 -5.48
CA MET A 130 -11.09 0.94 -6.80
C MET A 130 -10.42 -0.41 -6.73
N VAL A 131 -10.85 -1.33 -7.59
CA VAL A 131 -10.22 -2.63 -7.80
C VAL A 131 -9.97 -2.90 -9.28
N VAL A 132 -8.90 -3.62 -9.58
CA VAL A 132 -8.55 -4.02 -10.95
C VAL A 132 -8.83 -5.49 -11.14
N VAL A 133 -9.70 -5.81 -12.10
CA VAL A 133 -10.00 -7.19 -12.50
C VAL A 133 -9.85 -7.32 -14.00
N ARG A 134 -8.97 -8.21 -14.46
CA ARG A 134 -8.69 -8.43 -15.90
C ARG A 134 -8.36 -7.14 -16.66
N ASN A 135 -7.55 -6.27 -16.05
CA ASN A 135 -7.16 -4.97 -16.61
C ASN A 135 -8.33 -3.98 -16.79
N ILE A 136 -9.45 -4.21 -16.10
CA ILE A 136 -10.60 -3.29 -16.04
C ILE A 136 -10.69 -2.75 -14.63
N HIS A 137 -10.86 -1.43 -14.53
CA HIS A 137 -11.03 -0.72 -13.27
C HIS A 137 -12.51 -0.68 -12.89
N TYR A 138 -12.81 -1.06 -11.65
CA TYR A 138 -14.13 -0.93 -11.05
C TYR A 138 -14.03 0.00 -9.87
N TYR A 139 -14.81 1.08 -9.89
CA TYR A 139 -14.91 2.03 -8.81
C TYR A 139 -16.17 1.78 -7.98
N ILE A 140 -16.12 2.14 -6.70
CA ILE A 140 -17.34 2.26 -5.91
C ILE A 140 -18.20 3.41 -6.44
N TYR A 141 -19.50 3.29 -6.29
CA TYR A 141 -20.51 4.27 -6.73
C TYR A 141 -20.59 4.54 -8.24
N GLU A 142 -19.91 3.74 -9.06
CA GLU A 142 -20.08 3.77 -10.51
C GLU A 142 -21.01 2.66 -10.99
N PRO A 143 -21.93 2.94 -11.93
CA PRO A 143 -22.84 1.93 -12.46
C PRO A 143 -22.06 0.92 -13.31
N THR A 144 -22.34 -0.36 -13.06
CA THR A 144 -21.75 -1.51 -13.75
C THR A 144 -22.88 -2.44 -14.18
N GLN A 145 -22.66 -3.19 -15.26
CA GLN A 145 -23.65 -4.13 -15.78
C GLN A 145 -23.20 -5.56 -15.49
N MET A 146 -24.09 -6.39 -14.95
CA MET A 146 -23.85 -7.82 -14.83
C MET A 146 -24.03 -8.52 -16.18
N ALA A 147 -23.51 -9.74 -16.32
CA ALA A 147 -23.65 -10.54 -17.55
C ALA A 147 -25.11 -10.84 -17.96
N ASP A 148 -26.05 -10.76 -17.01
CA ASP A 148 -27.49 -10.91 -17.23
C ASP A 148 -28.16 -9.61 -17.73
N GLY A 149 -27.40 -8.52 -17.85
CA GLY A 149 -27.89 -7.20 -18.25
C GLY A 149 -28.34 -6.30 -17.09
N THR A 150 -28.36 -6.81 -15.85
CA THR A 150 -28.77 -6.05 -14.66
C THR A 150 -27.77 -4.95 -14.35
N VAL A 151 -28.26 -3.72 -14.12
CA VAL A 151 -27.40 -2.60 -13.73
C VAL A 151 -27.28 -2.56 -12.21
N VAL A 152 -26.05 -2.55 -11.73
CA VAL A 152 -25.70 -2.54 -10.31
C VAL A 152 -24.61 -1.51 -10.01
N VAL A 153 -24.64 -0.96 -8.80
CA VAL A 153 -23.66 0.02 -8.32
C VAL A 153 -22.85 -0.60 -7.18
N PRO A 154 -21.55 -0.92 -7.37
CA PRO A 154 -20.69 -1.40 -6.30
C PRO A 154 -20.56 -0.38 -5.18
N CYS A 155 -20.63 -0.81 -3.93
CA CYS A 155 -20.53 0.07 -2.76
C CYS A 155 -19.41 -0.32 -1.80
N HIS A 156 -18.98 -1.59 -1.82
CA HIS A 156 -17.95 -2.11 -0.94
C HIS A 156 -17.28 -3.32 -1.57
N PHE A 157 -15.95 -3.36 -1.58
CA PHE A 157 -15.16 -4.47 -2.11
C PHE A 157 -14.54 -5.28 -0.97
N TYR A 158 -14.63 -6.60 -1.08
CA TYR A 158 -14.05 -7.53 -0.11
C TYR A 158 -13.63 -8.84 -0.78
N SER A 159 -12.73 -9.59 -0.15
CA SER A 159 -12.29 -10.91 -0.62
C SER A 159 -12.93 -12.00 0.23
N HIS A 160 -13.68 -12.90 -0.41
CA HIS A 160 -14.27 -14.07 0.24
C HIS A 160 -13.79 -15.35 -0.45
N LYS A 161 -13.22 -16.28 0.32
CA LYS A 161 -12.62 -17.54 -0.19
C LYS A 161 -11.65 -17.31 -1.36
N ASN A 162 -10.76 -16.32 -1.22
CA ASN A 162 -9.80 -15.88 -2.24
C ASN A 162 -10.43 -15.40 -3.57
N LYS A 163 -11.71 -15.02 -3.55
CA LYS A 163 -12.38 -14.41 -4.69
C LYS A 163 -12.82 -13.00 -4.33
N LEU A 164 -12.54 -12.07 -5.24
CA LEU A 164 -12.93 -10.68 -5.09
C LEU A 164 -14.43 -10.52 -5.34
N GLN A 165 -15.13 -9.98 -4.36
CA GLN A 165 -16.57 -9.74 -4.37
C GLN A 165 -16.87 -8.28 -4.08
N ALA A 166 -18.04 -7.85 -4.52
CA ALA A 166 -18.58 -6.53 -4.25
C ALA A 166 -19.97 -6.66 -3.65
N LYS A 167 -20.25 -5.83 -2.65
CA LYS A 167 -21.62 -5.51 -2.25
C LYS A 167 -22.13 -4.45 -3.20
N CYS A 168 -23.20 -4.76 -3.93
CA CYS A 168 -23.76 -3.89 -4.95
C CYS A 168 -25.19 -3.50 -4.60
N LEU A 169 -25.59 -2.30 -5.01
CA LEU A 169 -26.99 -1.87 -5.02
C LEU A 169 -27.56 -2.15 -6.40
N GLN A 170 -28.69 -2.85 -6.47
CA GLN A 170 -29.39 -3.06 -7.73
C GLN A 170 -30.22 -1.84 -8.08
N LEU A 171 -30.13 -1.42 -9.34
CA LEU A 171 -30.99 -0.38 -9.90
C LEU A 171 -32.17 -1.03 -10.61
N THR A 172 -33.37 -0.67 -10.17
CA THR A 172 -34.62 -1.03 -10.87
C THR A 172 -35.18 0.23 -11.51
N ILE A 173 -35.57 0.13 -12.78
CA ILE A 173 -36.20 1.23 -13.49
C ILE A 173 -37.70 1.13 -13.24
N ASP A 174 -38.24 2.00 -12.40
CA ASP A 174 -39.68 2.11 -12.17
C ASP A 174 -40.28 3.10 -13.17
N THR A 175 -40.99 2.59 -14.18
CA THR A 175 -41.62 3.41 -15.23
C THR A 175 -42.88 4.16 -14.77
N SER A 176 -43.27 4.05 -13.48
CA SER A 176 -44.52 4.59 -12.94
C SER A 176 -44.40 5.97 -12.29
N THR A 177 -43.19 6.43 -11.96
CA THR A 177 -42.95 7.77 -11.41
C THR A 177 -41.79 8.43 -12.15
N ALA A 178 -41.81 9.75 -12.30
CA ALA A 178 -40.81 10.52 -13.05
C ALA A 178 -39.38 10.51 -12.42
N ASN A 179 -39.10 9.60 -11.48
CA ASN A 179 -37.80 9.36 -10.87
C ASN A 179 -37.32 7.97 -11.31
N ILE A 180 -36.31 7.94 -12.18
CA ILE A 180 -36.04 6.83 -13.11
C ILE A 180 -35.31 5.62 -12.46
N PHE A 181 -34.89 5.70 -11.19
CA PHE A 181 -34.16 4.60 -10.54
C PHE A 181 -34.56 4.42 -9.07
N SER A 182 -35.05 3.23 -8.71
CA SER A 182 -35.20 2.79 -7.33
C SER A 182 -34.06 1.84 -6.94
N LEU A 183 -33.50 2.05 -5.74
CA LEU A 183 -32.43 1.22 -5.17
C LEU A 183 -33.09 0.10 -4.35
N HIS A 184 -33.02 -1.13 -4.84
CA HIS A 184 -33.64 -2.27 -4.15
C HIS A 184 -32.58 -3.28 -3.69
N GLY A 185 -32.40 -3.41 -2.37
CA GLY A 185 -31.58 -4.45 -1.74
C GLY A 185 -30.08 -4.38 -2.03
N SER A 186 -29.29 -5.09 -1.23
CA SER A 186 -27.87 -5.30 -1.48
C SER A 186 -27.64 -6.70 -2.04
N LEU A 187 -27.09 -6.79 -3.27
CA LEU A 187 -26.62 -8.05 -3.84
C LEU A 187 -25.13 -8.25 -3.57
N LEU A 188 -24.74 -9.52 -3.42
CA LEU A 188 -23.34 -9.92 -3.40
C LEU A 188 -22.97 -10.39 -4.80
N CYS A 189 -22.13 -9.62 -5.49
CA CYS A 189 -21.73 -9.89 -6.86
C CYS A 189 -20.25 -10.30 -6.91
N HIS A 190 -19.94 -11.32 -7.71
CA HIS A 190 -18.55 -11.61 -8.05
C HIS A 190 -18.09 -10.62 -9.13
N ILE A 191 -16.98 -9.90 -8.88
CA ILE A 191 -16.59 -8.77 -9.75
C ILE A 191 -16.25 -9.21 -11.17
N ALA A 192 -15.78 -10.45 -11.36
CA ALA A 192 -15.51 -10.97 -12.70
C ALA A 192 -16.76 -11.15 -13.58
N CYS A 193 -17.96 -11.00 -13.02
CA CYS A 193 -19.24 -11.04 -13.76
C CYS A 193 -19.78 -9.64 -14.10
N LEU A 194 -19.09 -8.58 -13.69
CA LEU A 194 -19.43 -7.20 -14.01
C LEU A 194 -18.76 -6.78 -15.32
N HIS A 195 -19.40 -5.84 -16.01
CA HIS A 195 -18.90 -5.09 -17.16
C HIS A 195 -19.05 -3.60 -16.85
N VAL A 196 -18.05 -2.80 -17.23
CA VAL A 196 -18.12 -1.34 -17.09
C VAL A 196 -19.07 -0.78 -18.14
N ILE A 197 -20.06 0.00 -17.70
CA ILE A 197 -20.97 0.72 -18.59
C ILE A 197 -20.21 1.95 -19.09
N LEU A 198 -19.53 1.79 -20.22
CA LEU A 198 -18.73 2.83 -20.84
C LEU A 198 -19.65 3.88 -21.49
N TRP A 199 -20.23 4.80 -20.71
CA TRP A 199 -20.98 5.99 -21.14
C TRP A 199 -22.14 5.82 -22.16
N THR A 200 -22.44 4.61 -22.63
CA THR A 200 -23.41 4.38 -23.71
C THR A 200 -24.86 4.54 -23.28
N ILE A 201 -25.16 4.54 -21.98
CA ILE A 201 -26.55 4.64 -21.48
C ILE A 201 -26.99 6.10 -21.25
N PHE A 202 -26.06 7.05 -21.11
CA PHE A 202 -26.41 8.49 -20.94
C PHE A 202 -26.51 9.27 -22.26
N GLN A 203 -26.21 8.67 -23.41
CA GLN A 203 -26.65 9.19 -24.70
C GLN A 203 -28.06 8.67 -25.00
N GLY A 204 -29.06 9.30 -24.39
CA GLY A 204 -30.45 9.18 -24.83
C GLY A 204 -30.60 9.59 -26.30
N PRO A 205 -31.68 9.17 -26.98
CA PRO A 205 -31.87 9.38 -28.41
C PRO A 205 -32.20 10.85 -28.69
N TYR A 206 -31.17 11.68 -28.88
CA TYR A 206 -31.29 12.97 -29.56
C TYR A 206 -30.91 12.82 -31.03
N LEU A 207 -31.64 11.99 -31.76
CA LEU A 207 -31.73 12.06 -33.22
C LEU A 207 -33.20 12.04 -33.61
N GLY A 208 -33.87 13.13 -33.25
CA GLY A 208 -35.09 13.59 -33.89
C GLY A 208 -34.76 14.89 -34.62
N LYS A 209 -34.31 14.76 -35.88
CA LYS A 209 -34.60 15.62 -37.03
C LYS A 209 -33.86 15.08 -38.26
#